data_AF-A0A2E0VX16-F1
#
_entry.id   AF-A0A2E0VX16-F1
#
_cell.length_a   1.000
_cell.length_b   1.000
_cell.length_c   1.000
_cell.angle_alpha   90.00
_cell.angle_beta   90.00
_cell.angle_gamma   90.00
#
_symmetry.space_group_name_H-M   'P 1'
#
loop_
_entity.id
_entity.type
_entity.pdbx_description
1 polymer ?
#
loop_
_entity_poly.entity_id
_entity_poly.type
_entity_poly.pdbx_seq_one_letter_code
_entity_poly.pdbx_strand_id
1 'polypeptide(L)'
;MNKNLLFKFLTLLPENPSDSELEKGYKALAQFFHPDRNPNRKDWAEEMMKQLNEAREVLANPLKRSRYIQIFKESQSHQDIQSNHLQRLRAENLHLKRAVRSRNQANGVLGLALLLLGGAMLLDS
;
A
#
# COMPACT_ATOMS: atom_id res chain seq x y z
N MET A 1 -7.75 18.63 -2.73
CA MET A 1 -8.15 17.20 -2.80
C MET A 1 -7.46 16.53 -3.97
N ASN A 2 -7.20 15.23 -3.85
CA ASN A 2 -6.31 14.46 -4.72
C ASN A 2 -6.93 14.22 -6.11
N LYS A 3 -6.46 14.96 -7.12
CA LYS A 3 -6.64 14.63 -8.56
C LYS A 3 -6.43 13.12 -8.81
N ASN A 4 -5.48 12.51 -8.10
CA ASN A 4 -5.14 11.10 -8.20
C ASN A 4 -6.27 10.09 -7.93
N LEU A 5 -7.27 10.37 -7.09
CA LEU A 5 -8.22 9.34 -6.67
C LEU A 5 -9.24 8.99 -7.76
N LEU A 6 -9.67 10.02 -8.48
CA LEU A 6 -10.73 9.93 -9.48
C LEU A 6 -10.21 9.39 -10.81
N PHE A 7 -8.99 9.81 -11.15
CA PHE A 7 -8.23 9.21 -12.23
C PHE A 7 -7.88 7.75 -11.93
N LYS A 8 -7.47 7.40 -10.70
CA LYS A 8 -7.26 6.00 -10.28
C LYS A 8 -8.51 5.15 -10.48
N PHE A 9 -9.69 5.71 -10.23
CA PHE A 9 -10.95 5.01 -10.40
C PHE A 9 -11.30 4.79 -11.87
N LEU A 10 -11.04 5.78 -12.73
CA LEU A 10 -11.26 5.66 -14.17
C LEU A 10 -10.25 4.71 -14.84
N THR A 11 -9.06 4.53 -14.27
CA THR A 11 -8.07 3.51 -14.71
C THR A 11 -8.27 2.12 -14.12
N LEU A 12 -9.18 1.94 -13.14
CA LEU A 12 -9.55 0.60 -12.63
C LEU A 12 -10.50 -0.13 -13.58
N LEU A 13 -11.14 0.60 -14.50
CA LEU A 13 -11.79 0.07 -15.68
C LEU A 13 -10.69 -0.04 -16.75
N PRO A 14 -10.31 -1.28 -17.11
CA PRO A 14 -9.06 -1.78 -17.73
C PRO A 14 -7.75 -0.96 -17.74
N GLU A 15 -6.60 -1.58 -18.02
CA GLU A 15 -5.31 -0.86 -18.19
C GLU A 15 -5.33 0.18 -19.34
N ASN A 16 -6.31 0.10 -20.24
CA ASN A 16 -6.55 1.04 -21.33
C ASN A 16 -8.04 1.03 -21.70
N PRO A 17 -8.91 1.71 -20.93
CA PRO A 17 -10.34 1.68 -21.17
C PRO A 17 -10.66 2.32 -22.51
N SER A 18 -11.57 1.68 -23.24
CA SER A 18 -12.23 2.29 -24.38
C SER A 18 -13.08 3.49 -23.94
N ASP A 19 -13.40 4.39 -24.88
CA ASP A 19 -14.21 5.58 -24.57
C ASP A 19 -15.60 5.20 -24.02
N SER A 20 -16.14 4.05 -24.43
CA SER A 20 -17.40 3.48 -23.91
C SER A 20 -17.29 3.09 -22.43
N GLU A 21 -16.16 2.52 -22.01
CA GLU A 21 -15.92 2.14 -20.62
C GLU A 21 -15.68 3.34 -19.72
N LEU A 22 -14.98 4.36 -20.23
CA LEU A 22 -14.81 5.64 -19.53
C LEU A 22 -16.16 6.32 -19.27
N GLU A 23 -17.03 6.35 -20.27
CA GLU A 23 -18.36 6.96 -20.14
C GLU A 23 -19.26 6.17 -19.17
N LYS A 24 -19.17 4.83 -19.17
CA LYS A 24 -19.87 3.99 -18.18
C LYS A 24 -19.37 4.24 -16.75
N GLY A 25 -18.06 4.31 -16.56
CA GLY A 25 -17.45 4.61 -15.26
C GLY A 25 -17.84 5.98 -14.74
N TYR A 26 -17.81 6.99 -15.62
CA TYR A 26 -18.25 8.35 -15.30
C TYR A 26 -19.72 8.37 -14.85
N LYS A 27 -20.62 7.71 -15.58
CA LYS A 27 -22.05 7.65 -15.22
C LYS A 27 -22.28 7.00 -13.85
N ALA A 28 -21.57 5.92 -13.54
CA ALA A 28 -21.68 5.24 -12.25
C ALA A 28 -21.24 6.16 -11.09
N LEU A 29 -20.13 6.88 -11.26
CA LEU A 29 -19.62 7.80 -10.24
C LEU A 29 -20.48 9.06 -10.10
N ALA A 30 -20.99 9.60 -11.21
CA ALA A 30 -21.87 10.77 -11.18
C ALA A 30 -23.17 10.49 -10.41
N GLN A 31 -23.72 9.29 -10.56
CA GLN A 31 -24.86 8.87 -9.75
C GLN A 31 -24.47 8.75 -8.28
N PHE A 32 -23.32 8.14 -7.97
CA PHE A 32 -22.86 7.96 -6.59
C PHE A 32 -22.61 9.29 -5.86
N PHE A 33 -22.01 10.27 -6.54
CA PHE A 33 -21.73 11.60 -5.99
C PHE A 33 -22.86 12.62 -6.23
N HIS A 34 -24.06 12.19 -6.62
CA HIS A 34 -25.17 13.12 -6.81
C HIS A 34 -25.62 13.76 -5.49
N PRO A 35 -25.84 15.09 -5.40
CA PRO A 35 -26.31 15.76 -4.18
C PRO A 35 -27.64 15.18 -3.66
N ASP A 36 -28.53 14.76 -4.56
CA ASP A 36 -29.81 14.12 -4.17
C ASP A 36 -29.63 12.79 -3.46
N ARG A 37 -28.56 12.04 -3.77
CA ARG A 37 -28.23 10.78 -3.07
C ARG A 37 -27.41 11.01 -1.80
N ASN A 38 -26.86 12.21 -1.63
CA ASN A 38 -26.01 12.60 -0.52
C ASN A 38 -26.55 13.86 0.20
N PRO A 39 -27.82 13.85 0.68
CA PRO A 39 -28.47 15.04 1.22
C PRO A 39 -27.78 15.60 2.48
N ASN A 40 -27.09 14.75 3.24
CA ASN A 40 -26.36 15.12 4.46
C ASN A 40 -24.92 15.59 4.18
N ARG A 41 -24.44 15.50 2.94
CA ARG A 41 -23.06 15.81 2.53
C ARG A 41 -23.04 16.47 1.14
N LYS A 42 -23.91 17.46 0.92
CA LYS A 42 -24.06 18.13 -0.38
C LYS A 42 -22.76 18.76 -0.85
N ASP A 43 -22.07 19.50 0.01
CA ASP A 43 -20.81 20.17 -0.33
C ASP A 43 -19.72 19.17 -0.78
N TRP A 44 -19.64 18.02 -0.10
CA TRP A 44 -18.71 16.94 -0.47
C TRP A 44 -19.10 16.32 -1.81
N ALA A 45 -20.39 16.10 -2.05
CA ALA A 45 -20.91 15.55 -3.29
C ALA A 45 -20.66 16.50 -4.48
N GLU A 46 -20.87 17.80 -4.31
CA GLU A 46 -20.57 18.83 -5.31
C GLU A 46 -19.08 18.90 -5.63
N GLU A 47 -18.21 18.90 -4.61
CA GLU A 47 -16.77 18.91 -4.80
C GLU A 47 -16.28 17.64 -5.53
N MET A 48 -16.83 16.48 -5.21
CA MET A 48 -16.54 15.23 -5.92
C MET A 48 -17.04 15.24 -7.35
N MET A 49 -18.23 15.78 -7.60
CA MET A 49 -18.79 15.91 -8.95
C MET A 49 -17.95 16.85 -9.81
N LYS A 50 -17.47 17.97 -9.24
CA LYS A 50 -16.56 18.90 -9.91
C LYS A 50 -15.26 18.21 -10.31
N GLN A 51 -14.66 17.44 -9.41
CA GLN A 51 -13.46 16.68 -9.70
C GLN A 51 -13.70 15.57 -10.74
N LEU A 52 -14.88 14.96 -10.74
CA LEU A 52 -15.28 13.95 -11.72
C LEU A 52 -15.37 14.55 -13.13
N ASN A 53 -15.90 15.76 -13.26
CA ASN A 53 -15.96 16.49 -14.53
C ASN A 53 -14.56 16.85 -15.05
N GLU A 54 -13.69 17.38 -14.19
CA GLU A 54 -12.29 17.69 -14.57
C GLU A 54 -11.54 16.42 -15.02
N ALA A 55 -11.71 15.30 -14.31
CA ALA A 55 -11.08 14.04 -14.68
C ALA A 55 -11.58 13.55 -16.05
N ARG A 56 -12.89 13.66 -16.33
CA ARG A 56 -13.45 13.30 -17.64
C ARG A 56 -12.88 14.16 -18.76
N GLU A 57 -12.75 15.47 -18.55
CA GLU A 57 -12.21 16.39 -19.55
C GLU A 57 -10.74 16.06 -19.90
N VAL A 58 -9.93 15.71 -18.90
CA VAL A 58 -8.54 15.31 -19.13
C VAL A 58 -8.46 13.97 -19.86
N LEU A 59 -9.30 13.00 -19.50
CA LEU A 59 -9.32 11.67 -20.11
C LEU A 59 -9.97 11.63 -21.49
N ALA A 60 -10.80 12.62 -21.84
CA ALA A 60 -11.37 12.79 -23.17
C ALA A 60 -10.30 13.05 -24.24
N ASN A 61 -9.12 13.57 -23.86
CA ASN A 61 -8.00 13.74 -24.77
C ASN A 61 -7.09 12.50 -24.73
N PRO A 62 -6.95 11.74 -25.85
CA PRO A 62 -6.15 10.51 -25.88
C PRO A 62 -4.68 10.72 -25.50
N LEU A 63 -4.07 11.85 -25.87
CA LEU A 63 -2.68 12.17 -25.55
C LEU A 63 -2.49 12.43 -24.04
N LYS A 64 -3.42 13.19 -23.44
CA LYS A 64 -3.40 13.45 -21.99
C LYS A 64 -3.67 12.17 -21.20
N ARG A 65 -4.63 11.36 -21.65
CA ARG A 65 -4.95 10.04 -21.08
C ARG A 65 -3.72 9.13 -21.07
N SER A 66 -3.04 8.98 -22.20
CA SER A 66 -1.86 8.12 -22.33
C SER A 66 -0.73 8.55 -21.38
N ARG A 67 -0.40 9.85 -21.35
CA ARG A 67 0.62 10.39 -20.43
C ARG A 67 0.25 10.15 -18.97
N TYR A 68 -1.01 10.34 -18.61
CA TYR A 68 -1.47 10.10 -17.25
C TYR A 68 -1.35 8.61 -16.87
N ILE A 69 -1.78 7.69 -17.74
CA ILE A 69 -1.66 6.24 -17.52
C ILE A 69 -0.20 5.84 -17.32
N GLN A 70 0.72 6.39 -18.12
CA GLN A 70 2.15 6.12 -17.99
C GLN A 70 2.68 6.56 -16.62
N ILE A 71 2.44 7.81 -16.22
CA ILE A 71 2.87 8.35 -14.92
C ILE A 71 2.27 7.52 -13.77
N PHE A 72 1.02 7.09 -13.90
CA PHE A 72 0.37 6.25 -12.90
C PHE A 72 1.05 4.88 -12.78
N LYS A 73 1.31 4.19 -13.90
CA LYS A 73 2.02 2.90 -13.91
C LYS A 73 3.42 3.02 -13.30
N GLU A 74 4.15 4.09 -13.63
CA GLU A 74 5.46 4.39 -13.05
C GLU A 74 5.34 4.57 -11.52
N SER A 75 4.39 5.39 -11.05
CA SER A 75 4.18 5.61 -9.62
C SER A 75 3.83 4.34 -8.84
N GLN A 76 3.04 3.45 -9.43
CA GLN A 76 2.67 2.17 -8.84
C GLN A 76 3.89 1.24 -8.75
N SER A 77 4.68 1.15 -9.83
CA SER A 77 5.91 0.35 -9.84
C SER A 77 6.89 0.79 -8.76
N HIS A 78 7.03 2.11 -8.51
CA HIS A 78 7.89 2.62 -7.46
C HIS A 78 7.40 2.26 -6.05
N GLN A 79 6.08 2.29 -5.81
CA GLN A 79 5.50 1.86 -4.53
C GLN A 79 5.68 0.35 -4.30
N ASP A 80 5.51 -0.46 -5.34
CA ASP A 80 5.67 -1.91 -5.27
C ASP A 80 7.13 -2.30 -5.01
N ILE A 81 8.09 -1.66 -5.67
CA ILE A 81 9.52 -1.89 -5.44
C ILE A 81 9.90 -1.55 -4.00
N GLN A 82 9.46 -0.39 -3.48
CA GLN A 82 9.75 0.02 -2.11
C GLN A 82 9.11 -0.91 -1.07
N SER A 83 7.86 -1.31 -1.27
CA SER A 83 7.15 -2.19 -0.34
C SER A 83 7.76 -3.60 -0.31
N ASN A 84 8.13 -4.16 -1.46
CA ASN A 84 8.81 -5.45 -1.56
C ASN A 84 10.19 -5.40 -0.90
N HIS A 85 10.96 -4.34 -1.11
CA HIS A 85 12.26 -4.15 -0.45
C HIS A 85 12.11 -4.07 1.07
N LEU A 86 11.14 -3.30 1.56
CA LEU A 86 10.87 -3.16 2.99
C LEU A 86 10.40 -4.48 3.62
N GLN A 87 9.58 -5.26 2.91
CA GLN A 87 9.18 -6.59 3.36
C GLN A 87 10.38 -7.55 3.47
N ARG A 88 11.29 -7.53 2.49
CA ARG A 88 12.53 -8.31 2.54
C ARG A 88 13.38 -7.92 3.75
N LEU A 89 13.63 -6.63 3.96
CA LEU A 89 14.38 -6.14 5.12
C LEU A 89 13.71 -6.52 6.46
N ARG A 90 12.37 -6.50 6.52
CA ARG A 90 11.63 -6.93 7.72
C ARG A 90 11.78 -8.43 7.98
N ALA A 91 11.69 -9.26 6.94
CA ALA A 91 11.90 -10.71 7.04
C ALA A 91 13.34 -11.03 7.48
N GLU A 92 14.32 -10.29 6.95
CA GLU A 92 15.73 -10.39 7.32
C GLU A 92 15.94 -10.03 8.79
N ASN A 93 15.44 -8.86 9.23
CA ASN A 93 15.53 -8.45 10.62
C ASN A 93 14.86 -9.43 11.59
N LEU A 94 13.77 -10.07 11.18
CA LEU A 94 13.11 -11.09 11.98
C LEU A 94 13.97 -12.34 12.14
N HIS A 95 14.62 -12.81 11.07
CA HIS A 95 15.52 -13.96 11.17
C HIS A 95 16.70 -13.64 12.08
N LEU A 96 17.24 -12.41 12.02
CA LEU A 96 18.42 -12.01 12.81
C LEU A 96 18.05 -11.95 14.28
N LYS A 97 16.89 -11.35 14.59
CA LYS A 97 16.35 -11.32 15.97
C LYS A 97 16.17 -12.71 16.55
N ARG A 98 15.70 -13.68 15.75
CA ARG A 98 15.55 -15.08 16.18
C ARG A 98 16.92 -15.73 16.42
N ALA A 99 17.89 -15.52 15.52
CA ALA A 99 19.24 -16.06 15.66
C ALA A 99 19.96 -15.51 16.90
N VAL A 100 19.87 -14.19 17.15
CA VAL A 100 20.43 -13.55 18.35
C VAL A 100 19.75 -14.06 19.62
N ARG A 101 18.42 -14.22 19.63
CA ARG A 101 17.71 -14.77 20.78
C ARG A 101 18.11 -16.22 21.07
N SER A 102 18.26 -17.04 20.05
CA SER A 102 18.75 -18.42 20.16
C SER A 102 20.18 -18.45 20.72
N ARG A 103 21.07 -17.61 20.20
CA ARG A 103 22.46 -17.50 20.67
C ARG A 103 22.53 -17.02 22.13
N ASN A 104 21.71 -16.05 22.53
CA ASN A 104 21.65 -15.57 23.90
C ASN A 104 21.06 -16.60 24.86
N GLN A 105 20.05 -17.37 24.44
CA GLN A 105 19.54 -18.50 25.23
C GLN A 105 20.59 -19.60 25.38
N ALA A 106 21.28 -19.96 24.30
CA ALA A 106 22.35 -20.96 24.35
C ALA A 106 23.49 -20.51 25.28
N ASN A 107 23.93 -19.26 25.19
CA ASN A 107 24.95 -18.71 26.08
C ASN A 107 24.47 -18.65 27.54
N GLY A 108 23.19 -18.34 27.79
CA GLY A 108 22.60 -18.35 29.12
C GLY A 108 22.53 -19.76 29.74
N VAL A 109 22.15 -20.76 28.95
CA VAL A 109 22.10 -22.17 29.38
C VAL A 109 23.52 -22.72 29.61
N LEU A 110 24.48 -22.39 28.73
CA LEU A 110 25.89 -22.77 28.92
C LEU A 110 26.48 -22.13 30.19
N GLY A 111 26.18 -20.85 30.46
CA GLY A 111 26.60 -20.17 31.67
C GLY A 111 26.03 -20.81 32.95
N LEU A 112 24.75 -21.20 32.95
CA LEU A 112 24.13 -21.94 34.04
C LEU A 112 24.72 -23.35 34.22
N ALA A 113 24.98 -24.06 33.12
CA ALA A 113 25.57 -25.40 33.16
C ALA A 113 27.00 -25.38 33.72
N LEU A 114 27.82 -24.38 33.36
CA LEU A 114 29.14 -24.16 33.92
C LEU A 114 29.12 -23.84 35.42
N LEU A 115 28.12 -23.08 35.88
CA LEU A 115 27.92 -22.78 37.31
C LEU A 115 27.55 -24.03 38.12
N LEU A 116 26.69 -24.89 37.58
CA LEU A 116 26.30 -26.14 38.23
C LEU A 116 27.43 -27.17 38.28
N LEU A 117 28.25 -27.26 37.22
CA LEU A 117 29.42 -28.15 37.18
C LEU A 117 30.57 -27.65 38.05
N GLY A 118 30.79 -26.33 38.14
CA GLY A 118 31.82 -25.75 39.02
C GLY A 118 31.52 -25.92 40.52
N GLY A 119 30.24 -26.01 40.91
CA GLY A 119 29.84 -26.25 42.30
C GLY A 119 30.06 -27.68 42.79
N ALA A 120 30.11 -28.67 41.89
CA ALA A 120 30.27 -30.07 42.26
C ALA A 120 31.73 -30.49 42.55
N MET A 121 32.72 -29.67 42.17
CA MET A 121 34.15 -29.98 42.36
C MET A 121 34.73 -29.54 43.71
N LEU A 122 33.95 -28.94 44.61
CA LEU A 122 34.42 -28.42 45.90
C LEU A 122 33.97 -29.24 47.13
N LEU A 123 33.38 -30.42 46.92
CA LEU A 123 32.76 -31.22 48.00
C LEU A 123 33.45 -32.56 48.30
N ASP A 124 34.67 -32.78 47.78
CA ASP A 124 35.47 -33.96 48.13
C ASP A 124 36.82 -33.50 48.71
N SER A 125 36.83 -33.21 50.02
CA SER A 125 38.02 -32.98 50.86
C SER A 125 37.69 -33.25 52.32
#